data_AF-A0A6I0EMT6-F1
#
_entry.id   AF-A0A6I0EMT6-F1
#
_cell.length_a   1.000
_cell.length_b   1.000
_cell.length_c   1.000
_cell.angle_alpha   90.00
_cell.angle_beta   90.00
_cell.angle_gamma   90.00
#
_symmetry.space_group_name_H-M   'P 1'
#
loop_
_entity.id
_entity.type
_entity.pdbx_description
1 polymer ?
#
loop_
_entity_poly.entity_id
_entity_poly.type
_entity_poly.pdbx_seq_one_letter_code
_entity_poly.pdbx_strand_id
1 'polypeptide(L)'
;MFRMMHSGSSRRALACLMMTGVFLATPVWGEDAELDKLTKAYASAQEDWFKKNKKPEKRDYKTHPITEYMPKIRALAEKDPKSAVALESAVWALENCKFVRYTNLEDKEAVYRWALELLKGPQASQPGLAAAIPRLIELPYHYGPVPFREIYEAAIRDNPSREAKAWATFALAETFCENYGDPTTRNAGKREENRKKAEELFKKVVDQYADTPAADPARRHLREVTDLRPGSKAPNLVGRDPDQQPIELSKFRGKVVVVDFWTVECEHCAEIHEIAKELWEKHKNGPFVWLGINVDRKPPDEVKKITKRRGYEWPHIVDDSERSIAASWSVEDFPTLYVIDAEGVIAHQKIEKERLKGVVEGLISKAKNAAKVNAKPVAPPSAPAKPADGTAPAGATTPAGGDAGKPATPPADAKSPPEKSPPDKTPPPTDPKKDP
;
A
#
# COMPACT_ATOMS: atom_id res chain seq x y z
N MET A 1 -15.54 -11.97 -28.80
CA MET A 1 -15.38 -10.70 -28.05
C MET A 1 -15.19 -10.94 -26.55
N PHE A 2 -14.31 -11.89 -26.16
CA PHE A 2 -13.93 -12.12 -24.77
C PHE A 2 -12.45 -11.75 -24.63
N ARG A 3 -12.18 -10.55 -24.11
CA ARG A 3 -10.85 -10.17 -23.63
C ARG A 3 -11.03 -9.76 -22.17
N MET A 4 -11.10 -10.76 -21.30
CA MET A 4 -10.98 -10.55 -19.87
C MET A 4 -9.63 -9.88 -19.61
N MET A 5 -9.65 -8.61 -19.22
CA MET A 5 -8.52 -7.96 -18.59
C MET A 5 -8.24 -8.68 -17.27
N HIS A 6 -7.35 -9.67 -17.31
CA HIS A 6 -6.65 -10.16 -16.14
C HIS A 6 -5.63 -9.08 -15.77
N SER A 7 -6.07 -8.10 -14.98
CA SER A 7 -5.22 -7.03 -14.44
C SER A 7 -5.43 -6.97 -12.93
N GLY A 8 -4.45 -7.42 -12.12
CA GLY A 8 -4.26 -7.13 -10.68
C GLY A 8 -5.42 -7.42 -9.70
N SER A 9 -6.61 -7.71 -10.19
CA SER A 9 -7.89 -7.66 -9.47
C SER A 9 -8.14 -8.90 -8.62
N SER A 10 -7.38 -9.97 -8.84
CA SER A 10 -7.48 -11.20 -8.06
C SER A 10 -6.88 -11.03 -6.66
N ARG A 11 -5.83 -10.22 -6.48
CA ARG A 11 -5.03 -10.25 -5.24
C ARG A 11 -5.70 -9.56 -4.05
N ARG A 12 -6.39 -8.43 -4.26
CA ARG A 12 -7.20 -7.78 -3.20
C ARG A 12 -8.56 -8.45 -2.99
N ALA A 13 -9.16 -8.99 -4.06
CA ALA A 13 -10.42 -9.71 -3.96
C ALA A 13 -10.30 -11.07 -3.25
N LEU A 14 -9.14 -11.75 -3.35
CA LEU A 14 -8.89 -13.01 -2.64
C LEU A 14 -8.50 -12.80 -1.17
N ALA A 15 -7.80 -11.71 -0.84
CA ALA A 15 -7.54 -11.32 0.55
C ALA A 15 -8.84 -11.06 1.34
N CYS A 16 -9.91 -10.67 0.64
CA CYS A 16 -11.24 -10.44 1.21
C CYS A 16 -11.98 -11.74 1.64
N LEU A 17 -11.45 -12.94 1.35
CA LEU A 17 -12.06 -14.21 1.76
C LEU A 17 -11.39 -14.87 2.97
N MET A 18 -10.25 -14.36 3.47
CA MET A 18 -9.51 -14.96 4.60
C MET A 18 -9.22 -13.98 5.74
N MET A 19 -9.96 -12.87 5.83
CA MET A 19 -9.98 -11.96 6.99
C MET A 19 -11.38 -11.92 7.62
N THR A 20 -12.02 -13.09 7.79
CA THR A 20 -13.05 -13.27 8.83
C THR A 20 -12.37 -13.67 10.14
N GLY A 21 -11.35 -12.91 10.54
CA GLY A 21 -10.97 -12.86 11.94
C GLY A 21 -12.02 -11.99 12.61
N VAL A 22 -12.87 -12.61 13.43
CA VAL A 22 -13.83 -11.92 14.28
C VAL A 22 -13.02 -11.02 15.23
N PHE A 23 -12.72 -9.80 14.80
CA PHE A 23 -12.44 -8.72 15.72
C PHE A 23 -13.77 -8.48 16.45
N LEU A 24 -13.85 -8.95 17.68
CA LEU A 24 -14.87 -8.51 18.63
C LEU A 24 -14.60 -7.05 18.98
N ALA A 25 -14.79 -6.15 18.02
CA ALA A 25 -15.05 -4.75 18.31
C ALA A 25 -16.45 -4.72 18.91
N THR A 26 -16.56 -4.26 20.15
CA THR A 26 -17.85 -3.99 20.79
C THR A 26 -18.70 -3.15 19.84
N PRO A 27 -19.92 -3.57 19.46
CA PRO A 27 -20.71 -2.82 18.50
C PRO A 27 -21.14 -1.50 19.14
N VAL A 28 -20.79 -0.42 18.47
CA VAL A 28 -21.10 0.95 18.85
C VAL A 28 -22.37 1.32 18.07
N TRP A 29 -23.48 1.44 18.82
CA TRP A 29 -24.84 1.91 18.46
C TRP A 29 -25.83 0.91 17.81
N GLY A 30 -26.82 0.49 18.61
CA GLY A 30 -28.18 0.12 18.17
C GLY A 30 -28.31 -1.15 17.34
N GLU A 31 -28.14 -2.33 17.94
CA GLU A 31 -28.63 -3.58 17.34
C GLU A 31 -30.16 -3.50 17.17
N ASP A 32 -30.62 -3.23 15.97
CA ASP A 32 -31.98 -3.58 15.61
C ASP A 32 -32.04 -5.10 15.49
N ALA A 33 -32.71 -5.71 16.47
CA ALA A 33 -32.81 -7.16 16.59
C ALA A 33 -33.43 -7.82 15.34
N GLU A 34 -34.22 -7.08 14.55
CA GLU A 34 -34.80 -7.57 13.31
C GLU A 34 -33.74 -7.60 12.19
N LEU A 35 -32.96 -6.51 12.02
CA LEU A 35 -31.87 -6.44 11.05
C LEU A 35 -30.76 -7.47 11.36
N ASP A 36 -30.32 -7.58 12.61
CA ASP A 36 -29.31 -8.55 13.03
C ASP A 36 -29.77 -10.00 12.77
N LYS A 37 -31.02 -10.30 13.10
CA LYS A 37 -31.61 -11.61 12.81
C LYS A 37 -31.63 -11.91 11.31
N LEU A 38 -32.00 -10.93 10.47
CA LEU A 38 -32.05 -11.11 9.02
C LEU A 38 -30.66 -11.30 8.40
N THR A 39 -29.66 -10.51 8.81
CA THR A 39 -28.31 -10.60 8.26
C THR A 39 -27.61 -11.90 8.67
N LYS A 40 -27.80 -12.37 9.92
CA LYS A 40 -27.33 -13.68 10.39
C LYS A 40 -28.01 -14.84 9.65
N ALA A 41 -29.33 -14.77 9.47
CA ALA A 41 -30.07 -15.78 8.73
C ALA A 41 -29.65 -15.84 7.25
N TYR A 42 -29.41 -14.68 6.62
CA TYR A 42 -28.83 -14.61 5.28
C TYR A 42 -27.45 -15.28 5.22
N ALA A 43 -26.54 -14.97 6.15
CA ALA A 43 -25.20 -15.52 6.16
C ALA A 43 -25.21 -17.06 6.23
N SER A 44 -26.04 -17.61 7.12
CA SER A 44 -26.25 -19.07 7.22
C SER A 44 -26.82 -19.66 5.92
N ALA A 45 -27.86 -19.04 5.35
CA ALA A 45 -28.48 -19.51 4.12
C ALA A 45 -27.50 -19.45 2.93
N GLN A 46 -26.67 -18.42 2.86
CA GLN A 46 -25.66 -18.25 1.82
C GLN A 46 -24.58 -19.32 1.91
N GLU A 47 -24.09 -19.62 3.11
CA GLU A 47 -23.10 -20.67 3.33
C GLU A 47 -23.64 -22.03 2.85
N ASP A 48 -24.87 -22.37 3.24
CA ASP A 48 -25.54 -23.60 2.79
C ASP A 48 -25.73 -23.64 1.27
N TRP A 49 -26.04 -22.49 0.67
CA TRP A 49 -26.15 -22.38 -0.78
C TRP A 49 -24.81 -22.64 -1.46
N PHE A 50 -23.69 -22.09 -0.98
CA PHE A 50 -22.36 -22.37 -1.55
C PHE A 50 -21.92 -23.82 -1.34
N LYS A 51 -22.26 -24.44 -0.20
CA LYS A 51 -22.02 -25.87 0.06
C LYS A 51 -22.74 -26.76 -0.95
N LYS A 52 -23.97 -26.39 -1.34
CA LYS A 52 -24.77 -27.10 -2.36
C LYS A 52 -24.31 -26.77 -3.79
N ASN A 53 -23.81 -25.56 -4.03
CA ASN A 53 -23.44 -25.04 -5.35
C ASN A 53 -21.91 -24.81 -5.49
N LYS A 54 -21.13 -25.87 -5.23
CA LYS A 54 -19.65 -25.77 -5.15
C LYS A 54 -18.99 -25.28 -6.44
N LYS A 55 -19.47 -25.75 -7.59
CA LYS A 55 -18.90 -25.50 -8.93
C LYS A 55 -19.30 -24.12 -9.45
N PRO A 56 -18.38 -23.12 -9.52
CA PRO A 56 -18.73 -21.74 -9.90
C PRO A 56 -19.46 -21.64 -11.24
N GLU A 57 -19.07 -22.45 -12.22
CA GLU A 57 -19.63 -22.50 -13.57
C GLU A 57 -21.05 -23.09 -13.64
N LYS A 58 -21.51 -23.75 -12.56
CA LYS A 58 -22.86 -24.37 -12.48
C LYS A 58 -23.79 -23.64 -11.51
N ARG A 59 -23.35 -22.53 -10.92
CA ARG A 59 -24.13 -21.77 -9.95
C ARG A 59 -25.31 -21.08 -10.61
N ASP A 60 -26.53 -21.44 -10.19
CA ASP A 60 -27.74 -20.69 -10.54
C ASP A 60 -28.05 -19.63 -9.48
N TYR A 61 -27.53 -18.41 -9.69
CA TYR A 61 -27.73 -17.29 -8.78
C TYR A 61 -29.20 -16.84 -8.64
N LYS A 62 -30.13 -17.31 -9.49
CA LYS A 62 -31.57 -17.05 -9.28
C LYS A 62 -32.09 -17.70 -8.00
N THR A 63 -31.45 -18.79 -7.57
CA THR A 63 -31.75 -19.50 -6.31
C THR A 63 -30.93 -19.00 -5.13
N HIS A 64 -30.05 -18.01 -5.33
CA HIS A 64 -29.23 -17.48 -4.26
C HIS A 64 -30.11 -16.78 -3.21
N PRO A 65 -29.91 -17.00 -1.90
CA PRO A 65 -30.73 -16.40 -0.84
C PRO A 65 -30.87 -14.86 -0.89
N ILE A 66 -30.01 -14.18 -1.65
CA ILE A 66 -30.06 -12.72 -1.77
C ILE A 66 -31.40 -12.26 -2.38
N THR A 67 -32.05 -13.09 -3.19
CA THR A 67 -33.36 -12.81 -3.78
C THR A 67 -34.47 -12.74 -2.72
N GLU A 68 -34.32 -13.45 -1.61
CA GLU A 68 -35.28 -13.45 -0.50
C GLU A 68 -34.96 -12.36 0.54
N TYR A 69 -33.69 -12.20 0.90
CA TYR A 69 -33.29 -11.37 2.03
C TYR A 69 -33.12 -9.88 1.66
N MET A 70 -32.70 -9.57 0.43
CA MET A 70 -32.52 -8.17 0.00
C MET A 70 -33.83 -7.36 0.10
N PRO A 71 -35.00 -7.84 -0.40
CA PRO A 71 -36.26 -7.10 -0.24
C PRO A 71 -36.66 -6.91 1.22
N LYS A 72 -36.43 -7.92 2.09
CA LYS A 72 -36.77 -7.85 3.52
C LYS A 72 -35.95 -6.77 4.24
N ILE A 73 -34.64 -6.75 4.00
CA ILE A 73 -33.73 -5.76 4.61
C ILE A 73 -34.01 -4.36 4.08
N ARG A 74 -34.26 -4.21 2.77
CA ARG A 74 -34.68 -2.93 2.20
C ARG A 74 -35.98 -2.42 2.83
N ALA A 75 -36.96 -3.29 3.04
CA ALA A 75 -38.23 -2.91 3.67
C ALA A 75 -38.04 -2.39 5.12
N LEU A 76 -37.04 -2.87 5.87
CA LEU A 76 -36.71 -2.31 7.19
C LEU A 76 -36.24 -0.87 7.09
N ALA A 77 -35.34 -0.59 6.16
CA ALA A 77 -34.81 0.75 5.92
C ALA A 77 -35.87 1.75 5.43
N GLU A 78 -36.85 1.29 4.67
CA GLU A 78 -37.94 2.13 4.15
C GLU A 78 -38.94 2.56 5.25
N LYS A 79 -38.99 1.87 6.41
CA LYS A 79 -39.84 2.27 7.55
C LYS A 79 -39.41 3.60 8.16
N ASP A 80 -38.10 3.80 8.33
CA ASP A 80 -37.49 5.05 8.78
C ASP A 80 -36.16 5.28 8.05
N PRO A 81 -36.17 6.01 6.92
CA PRO A 81 -34.99 6.28 6.11
C PRO A 81 -33.88 7.08 6.80
N LYS A 82 -34.14 7.66 7.99
CA LYS A 82 -33.13 8.39 8.78
C LYS A 82 -32.58 7.56 9.95
N SER A 83 -33.13 6.38 10.21
CA SER A 83 -32.67 5.51 11.30
C SER A 83 -31.26 4.95 11.05
N ALA A 84 -30.61 4.49 12.13
CA ALA A 84 -29.39 3.69 12.04
C ALA A 84 -29.63 2.35 11.31
N VAL A 85 -30.84 1.79 11.41
CA VAL A 85 -31.25 0.57 10.68
C VAL A 85 -31.21 0.80 9.18
N ALA A 86 -31.66 1.98 8.72
CA ALA A 86 -31.60 2.35 7.32
C ALA A 86 -30.15 2.53 6.82
N LEU A 87 -29.27 3.11 7.65
CA LEU A 87 -27.83 3.19 7.36
C LEU A 87 -27.24 1.80 7.12
N GLU A 88 -27.35 0.92 8.12
CA GLU A 88 -26.73 -0.41 8.10
C GLU A 88 -27.34 -1.30 7.01
N SER A 89 -28.65 -1.20 6.77
CA SER A 89 -29.32 -1.90 5.67
C SER A 89 -28.77 -1.48 4.29
N ALA A 90 -28.50 -0.18 4.08
CA ALA A 90 -27.93 0.29 2.82
C ALA A 90 -26.47 -0.15 2.64
N VAL A 91 -25.65 -0.08 3.69
CA VAL A 91 -24.26 -0.56 3.66
C VAL A 91 -24.23 -2.06 3.35
N TRP A 92 -25.02 -2.85 4.07
CA TRP A 92 -25.15 -4.30 3.85
C TRP A 92 -25.62 -4.60 2.41
N ALA A 93 -26.57 -3.83 1.88
CA ALA A 93 -27.04 -4.00 0.51
C ALA A 93 -25.91 -3.80 -0.50
N LEU A 94 -25.10 -2.74 -0.37
CA LEU A 94 -23.97 -2.47 -1.26
C LEU A 94 -22.90 -3.57 -1.21
N GLU A 95 -22.56 -4.08 -0.02
CA GLU A 95 -21.62 -5.20 0.16
C GLU A 95 -22.08 -6.49 -0.55
N ASN A 96 -23.41 -6.67 -0.67
CA ASN A 96 -24.04 -7.86 -1.23
C ASN A 96 -24.60 -7.67 -2.65
N CYS A 97 -24.54 -6.45 -3.23
CA CYS A 97 -25.00 -6.14 -4.58
C CYS A 97 -24.32 -7.00 -5.66
N LYS A 98 -23.10 -7.48 -5.40
CA LYS A 98 -22.37 -8.38 -6.31
C LYS A 98 -23.16 -9.66 -6.62
N PHE A 99 -23.95 -10.18 -5.67
CA PHE A 99 -24.79 -11.35 -5.89
C PHE A 99 -26.09 -10.99 -6.61
N VAL A 100 -26.66 -9.82 -6.32
CA VAL A 100 -27.86 -9.29 -6.99
C VAL A 100 -27.66 -9.21 -8.50
N ARG A 101 -26.45 -8.79 -8.95
CA ARG A 101 -26.07 -8.71 -10.37
C ARG A 101 -26.40 -9.98 -11.17
N TYR A 102 -26.29 -11.16 -10.56
CA TYR A 102 -26.46 -12.45 -11.22
C TYR A 102 -27.86 -13.07 -11.08
N THR A 103 -28.80 -12.39 -10.40
CA THR A 103 -30.13 -12.93 -10.07
C THR A 103 -31.23 -12.52 -11.07
N ASN A 104 -32.50 -12.80 -10.78
CA ASN A 104 -33.67 -12.28 -11.52
C ASN A 104 -34.46 -11.21 -10.73
N LEU A 105 -33.88 -10.61 -9.68
CA LEU A 105 -34.50 -9.48 -9.00
C LEU A 105 -34.79 -8.37 -10.04
N GLU A 106 -36.06 -8.05 -10.25
CA GLU A 106 -36.56 -7.26 -11.41
C GLU A 106 -35.99 -5.83 -11.51
N ASP A 107 -35.27 -5.35 -10.50
CA ASP A 107 -34.58 -4.07 -10.58
C ASP A 107 -33.25 -4.05 -9.81
N LYS A 108 -32.28 -4.81 -10.33
CA LYS A 108 -30.91 -4.88 -9.78
C LYS A 108 -30.25 -3.51 -9.66
N GLU A 109 -30.52 -2.64 -10.64
CA GLU A 109 -30.01 -1.28 -10.65
C GLU A 109 -30.72 -0.42 -9.61
N ALA A 110 -32.02 -0.62 -9.36
CA ALA A 110 -32.69 0.11 -8.29
C ALA A 110 -32.20 -0.24 -6.89
N VAL A 111 -31.82 -1.49 -6.58
CA VAL A 111 -31.25 -1.79 -5.25
C VAL A 111 -29.95 -1.03 -5.04
N TYR A 112 -29.06 -1.05 -6.03
CA TYR A 112 -27.80 -0.32 -5.97
C TYR A 112 -28.03 1.20 -5.89
N ARG A 113 -28.87 1.76 -6.77
CA ARG A 113 -29.22 3.19 -6.76
C ARG A 113 -29.89 3.61 -5.45
N TRP A 114 -30.83 2.82 -4.94
CA TRP A 114 -31.52 3.08 -3.68
C TRP A 114 -30.53 3.21 -2.52
N ALA A 115 -29.61 2.24 -2.37
CA ALA A 115 -28.63 2.27 -1.29
C ALA A 115 -27.69 3.49 -1.42
N LEU A 116 -27.24 3.80 -2.63
CA LEU A 116 -26.43 5.00 -2.88
C LEU A 116 -27.17 6.30 -2.54
N GLU A 117 -28.42 6.46 -3.00
CA GLU A 117 -29.23 7.65 -2.72
C GLU A 117 -29.54 7.80 -1.23
N LEU A 118 -29.76 6.69 -0.52
CA LEU A 118 -29.97 6.71 0.91
C LEU A 118 -28.72 7.20 1.66
N LEU A 119 -27.54 6.69 1.28
CA LEU A 119 -26.24 7.07 1.85
C LEU A 119 -25.83 8.51 1.51
N LYS A 120 -26.07 8.94 0.27
CA LYS A 120 -25.77 10.31 -0.20
C LYS A 120 -26.72 11.37 0.36
N GLY A 121 -27.97 10.99 0.62
CA GLY A 121 -29.01 11.91 1.07
C GLY A 121 -29.27 11.80 2.58
N PRO A 122 -30.36 11.13 3.02
CA PRO A 122 -30.78 11.12 4.42
C PRO A 122 -29.70 10.69 5.42
N GLN A 123 -28.80 9.80 5.01
CA GLN A 123 -27.78 9.22 5.88
C GLN A 123 -26.45 9.97 5.87
N ALA A 124 -26.24 10.92 4.94
CA ALA A 124 -24.97 11.65 4.84
C ALA A 124 -24.61 12.40 6.12
N SER A 125 -25.62 12.85 6.87
CA SER A 125 -25.46 13.56 8.15
C SER A 125 -25.43 12.67 9.39
N GLN A 126 -25.58 11.34 9.24
CA GLN A 126 -25.67 10.42 10.38
C GLN A 126 -24.28 10.13 10.97
N PRO A 127 -24.05 10.34 12.29
CA PRO A 127 -22.76 10.07 12.91
C PRO A 127 -22.27 8.63 12.73
N GLY A 128 -23.19 7.66 12.68
CA GLY A 128 -22.89 6.24 12.44
C GLY A 128 -22.19 5.97 11.10
N LEU A 129 -22.29 6.90 10.15
CA LEU A 129 -21.61 6.80 8.86
C LEU A 129 -20.08 6.70 9.01
N ALA A 130 -19.51 7.19 10.12
CA ALA A 130 -18.09 7.02 10.45
C ALA A 130 -17.65 5.56 10.45
N ALA A 131 -18.45 4.65 11.03
CA ALA A 131 -18.15 3.22 11.09
C ALA A 131 -18.46 2.51 9.75
N ALA A 132 -19.39 3.05 8.97
CA ALA A 132 -19.77 2.51 7.68
C ALA A 132 -18.73 2.80 6.57
N ILE A 133 -18.15 4.00 6.53
CA ILE A 133 -17.26 4.41 5.43
C ILE A 133 -16.09 3.44 5.21
N PRO A 134 -15.35 2.95 6.23
CA PRO A 134 -14.29 1.97 6.03
C PRO A 134 -14.73 0.72 5.25
N ARG A 135 -15.98 0.27 5.44
CA ARG A 135 -16.57 -0.87 4.72
C ARG A 135 -16.90 -0.56 3.25
N LEU A 136 -17.07 0.73 2.92
CA LEU A 136 -17.40 1.20 1.57
C LEU A 136 -16.16 1.46 0.70
N ILE A 137 -14.97 1.62 1.30
CA ILE A 137 -13.74 2.06 0.59
C ILE A 137 -13.36 1.15 -0.58
N GLU A 138 -13.54 -0.15 -0.44
CA GLU A 138 -13.16 -1.13 -1.48
C GLU A 138 -14.25 -1.29 -2.57
N LEU A 139 -15.49 -0.88 -2.30
CA LEU A 139 -16.60 -1.06 -3.25
C LEU A 139 -16.45 -0.29 -4.57
N PRO A 140 -15.87 0.93 -4.62
CA PRO A 140 -15.46 1.61 -5.84
C PRO A 140 -14.69 0.76 -6.87
N TYR A 141 -13.89 -0.22 -6.44
CA TYR A 141 -13.20 -1.14 -7.37
C TYR A 141 -14.17 -1.99 -8.20
N HIS A 142 -15.33 -2.33 -7.61
CA HIS A 142 -16.31 -3.22 -8.21
C HIS A 142 -17.41 -2.48 -8.97
N TYR A 143 -17.76 -1.27 -8.51
CA TYR A 143 -18.92 -0.54 -9.01
C TYR A 143 -18.58 0.82 -9.64
N GLY A 144 -17.30 1.19 -9.67
CA GLY A 144 -16.82 2.48 -10.15
C GLY A 144 -16.78 3.55 -9.06
N PRO A 145 -15.84 4.50 -9.10
CA PRO A 145 -15.62 5.44 -8.00
C PRO A 145 -16.66 6.57 -7.91
N VAL A 146 -17.25 7.00 -9.03
CA VAL A 146 -18.07 8.22 -9.09
C VAL A 146 -19.24 8.21 -8.10
N PRO A 147 -20.09 7.17 -8.02
CA PRO A 147 -21.22 7.18 -7.08
C PRO A 147 -20.79 7.25 -5.61
N PHE A 148 -19.63 6.69 -5.28
CA PHE A 148 -19.08 6.73 -3.92
C PHE A 148 -18.48 8.10 -3.59
N ARG A 149 -17.90 8.80 -4.57
CA ARG A 149 -17.44 10.18 -4.38
C ARG A 149 -18.57 11.08 -3.89
N GLU A 150 -19.77 10.95 -4.47
CA GLU A 150 -20.93 11.75 -4.06
C GLU A 150 -21.33 11.49 -2.60
N ILE A 151 -21.26 10.23 -2.14
CA ILE A 151 -21.50 9.88 -0.72
C ILE A 151 -20.46 10.54 0.18
N TYR A 152 -19.18 10.41 -0.17
CA TYR A 152 -18.09 10.96 0.64
C TYR A 152 -18.12 12.49 0.67
N GLU A 153 -18.39 13.14 -0.46
CA GLU A 153 -18.56 14.59 -0.55
C GLU A 153 -19.75 15.07 0.28
N ALA A 154 -20.88 14.37 0.25
CA ALA A 154 -22.03 14.67 1.11
C ALA A 154 -21.68 14.51 2.60
N ALA A 155 -20.99 13.44 2.98
CA ALA A 155 -20.54 13.23 4.36
C ALA A 155 -19.57 14.33 4.84
N ILE A 156 -18.61 14.75 4.01
CA ILE A 156 -17.68 15.84 4.33
C ILE A 156 -18.43 17.16 4.57
N ARG A 157 -19.45 17.43 3.74
CA ARG A 157 -20.26 18.66 3.78
C ARG A 157 -21.21 18.67 4.98
N ASP A 158 -21.99 17.60 5.13
CA ASP A 158 -23.22 17.60 5.94
C ASP A 158 -23.07 16.89 7.31
N ASN A 159 -22.08 16.02 7.49
CA ASN A 159 -21.97 15.22 8.71
C ASN A 159 -21.39 16.01 9.89
N PRO A 160 -22.04 16.08 11.06
CA PRO A 160 -21.48 16.77 12.22
C PRO A 160 -20.33 15.98 12.88
N SER A 161 -20.24 14.66 12.65
CA SER A 161 -19.17 13.84 13.21
C SER A 161 -17.83 14.14 12.54
N ARG A 162 -16.87 14.55 13.35
CA ARG A 162 -15.50 14.80 12.90
C ARG A 162 -14.83 13.53 12.37
N GLU A 163 -15.10 12.39 12.99
CA GLU A 163 -14.59 11.09 12.53
C GLU A 163 -15.20 10.70 11.18
N ALA A 164 -16.50 10.93 10.97
CA ALA A 164 -17.14 10.68 9.67
C ALA A 164 -16.52 11.55 8.57
N LYS A 165 -16.24 12.83 8.84
CA LYS A 165 -15.54 13.70 7.88
C LYS A 165 -14.12 13.22 7.59
N ALA A 166 -13.40 12.73 8.59
CA ALA A 166 -12.05 12.20 8.44
C ALA A 166 -12.05 10.97 7.51
N TRP A 167 -12.88 9.97 7.81
CA TRP A 167 -13.03 8.77 6.99
C TRP A 167 -13.55 9.09 5.59
N ALA A 168 -14.51 10.00 5.44
CA ALA A 168 -15.01 10.39 4.14
C ALA A 168 -13.94 11.11 3.30
N THR A 169 -13.13 11.97 3.92
CA THR A 169 -12.01 12.63 3.23
C THR A 169 -10.95 11.60 2.79
N PHE A 170 -10.62 10.63 3.65
CA PHE A 170 -9.73 9.53 3.30
C PHE A 170 -10.28 8.68 2.16
N ALA A 171 -11.55 8.25 2.24
CA ALA A 171 -12.20 7.43 1.23
C ALA A 171 -12.32 8.16 -0.11
N LEU A 172 -12.59 9.47 -0.09
CA LEU A 172 -12.59 10.32 -1.29
C LEU A 172 -11.20 10.36 -1.93
N ALA A 173 -10.14 10.54 -1.13
CA ALA A 173 -8.76 10.53 -1.60
C ALA A 173 -8.40 9.21 -2.31
N GLU A 174 -8.80 8.09 -1.70
CA GLU A 174 -8.62 6.76 -2.28
C GLU A 174 -9.25 6.67 -3.67
N THR A 175 -10.45 7.21 -3.90
CA THR A 175 -11.08 7.17 -5.24
C THR A 175 -10.28 7.87 -6.37
N PHE A 176 -9.24 8.64 -6.04
CA PHE A 176 -8.33 9.26 -7.00
C PHE A 176 -7.00 8.48 -7.15
N CYS A 177 -6.70 7.52 -6.28
CA CYS A 177 -5.54 6.66 -6.42
C CYS A 177 -5.65 5.77 -7.69
N GLU A 178 -4.53 5.52 -8.37
CA GLU A 178 -4.46 4.86 -9.70
C GLU A 178 -5.13 3.48 -9.76
N ASN A 179 -5.30 2.81 -8.61
CA ASN A 179 -5.92 1.49 -8.53
C ASN A 179 -7.45 1.55 -8.65
N TYR A 180 -8.10 2.68 -8.33
CA TYR A 180 -9.56 2.84 -8.35
C TYR A 180 -10.08 3.18 -9.75
N GLY A 181 -9.76 2.31 -10.71
CA GLY A 181 -10.70 1.83 -11.73
C GLY A 181 -11.53 2.83 -12.54
N ASP A 182 -11.16 4.11 -12.68
CA ASP A 182 -11.81 4.99 -13.63
C ASP A 182 -11.10 4.92 -15.00
N PRO A 183 -11.59 4.09 -15.94
CA PRO A 183 -10.97 3.96 -17.26
C PRO A 183 -10.95 5.29 -18.04
N THR A 184 -11.78 6.27 -17.69
CA THR A 184 -11.80 7.59 -18.34
C THR A 184 -10.59 8.45 -17.96
N THR A 185 -9.89 8.10 -16.87
CA THR A 185 -8.74 8.84 -16.34
C THR A 185 -7.40 8.20 -16.67
N ARG A 186 -7.37 7.18 -17.54
CA ARG A 186 -6.16 6.40 -17.87
C ARG A 186 -5.11 7.12 -18.72
N ASN A 187 -5.28 8.41 -19.05
CA ASN A 187 -4.24 9.18 -19.73
C ASN A 187 -3.24 9.78 -18.73
N ALA A 188 -2.02 10.11 -19.19
CA ALA A 188 -0.94 10.56 -18.31
C ALA A 188 -1.25 11.87 -17.58
N GLY A 189 -1.90 12.82 -18.24
CA GLY A 189 -2.28 14.11 -17.62
C GLY A 189 -3.28 13.92 -16.48
N LYS A 190 -4.28 13.05 -16.66
CA LYS A 190 -5.30 12.81 -15.65
C LYS A 190 -4.78 11.98 -14.47
N ARG A 191 -3.79 11.11 -14.68
CA ARG A 191 -3.10 10.41 -13.57
C ARG A 191 -2.36 11.37 -12.65
N GLU A 192 -1.64 12.34 -13.22
CA GLU A 192 -0.94 13.38 -12.46
C GLU A 192 -1.93 14.24 -11.64
N GLU A 193 -3.03 14.68 -12.27
CA GLU A 193 -4.07 15.47 -11.61
C GLU A 193 -4.74 14.69 -10.47
N ASN A 194 -5.15 13.45 -10.72
CA ASN A 194 -5.75 12.59 -9.72
C ASN A 194 -4.80 12.33 -8.55
N ARG A 195 -3.51 12.08 -8.82
CA ARG A 195 -2.53 11.89 -7.74
C ARG A 195 -2.41 13.14 -6.88
N LYS A 196 -2.31 14.33 -7.48
CA LYS A 196 -2.27 15.60 -6.73
C LYS A 196 -3.53 15.78 -5.87
N LYS A 197 -4.69 15.36 -6.37
CA LYS A 197 -5.93 15.41 -5.61
C LYS A 197 -5.93 14.43 -4.43
N ALA A 198 -5.46 13.21 -4.65
CA ALA A 198 -5.28 12.22 -3.58
C ALA A 198 -4.31 12.73 -2.50
N GLU A 199 -3.15 13.28 -2.92
CA GLU A 199 -2.16 13.88 -2.03
C GLU A 199 -2.75 15.01 -1.17
N GLU A 200 -3.47 15.95 -1.79
CA GLU A 200 -4.15 17.06 -1.10
C GLU A 200 -5.11 16.54 -0.02
N LEU A 201 -5.93 15.54 -0.36
CA LEU A 201 -6.94 14.99 0.53
C LEU A 201 -6.33 14.14 1.65
N PHE A 202 -5.34 13.29 1.38
CA PHE A 202 -4.62 12.56 2.45
C PHE A 202 -3.92 13.53 3.38
N LYS A 203 -3.24 14.55 2.83
CA LYS A 203 -2.62 15.60 3.65
C LYS A 203 -3.66 16.31 4.52
N LYS A 204 -4.84 16.61 3.98
CA LYS A 204 -5.94 17.18 4.77
C LYS A 204 -6.35 16.27 5.93
N VAL A 205 -6.43 14.96 5.73
CA VAL A 205 -6.70 14.00 6.83
C VAL A 205 -5.60 14.07 7.88
N VAL A 206 -4.34 14.03 7.48
CA VAL A 206 -3.19 14.07 8.41
C VAL A 206 -3.14 15.38 9.19
N ASP A 207 -3.36 16.52 8.54
CA ASP A 207 -3.22 17.84 9.15
C ASP A 207 -4.43 18.20 10.04
N GLN A 208 -5.65 17.86 9.61
CA GLN A 208 -6.89 18.33 10.25
C GLN A 208 -7.55 17.27 11.13
N TYR A 209 -7.19 15.99 10.98
CA TYR A 209 -7.85 14.84 11.61
C TYR A 209 -6.86 13.85 12.26
N ALA A 210 -5.70 14.35 12.71
CA ALA A 210 -4.56 13.55 13.19
C ALA A 210 -4.86 12.57 14.34
N ASP A 211 -5.86 12.89 15.16
CA ASP A 211 -6.38 12.17 16.32
C ASP A 211 -7.49 11.16 15.99
N THR A 212 -7.90 11.06 14.72
CA THR A 212 -8.91 10.09 14.28
C THR A 212 -8.28 8.79 13.79
N PRO A 213 -9.02 7.66 13.80
CA PRO A 213 -8.55 6.40 13.21
C PRO A 213 -8.17 6.49 11.72
N ALA A 214 -8.71 7.45 10.98
CA ALA A 214 -8.39 7.67 9.57
C ALA A 214 -6.96 8.23 9.34
N ALA A 215 -6.31 8.76 10.38
CA ALA A 215 -5.04 9.48 10.24
C ALA A 215 -3.85 8.58 9.91
N ASP A 216 -3.77 7.39 10.51
CA ASP A 216 -2.68 6.44 10.25
C ASP A 216 -2.69 5.89 8.82
N PRO A 217 -3.83 5.38 8.28
CA PRO A 217 -3.88 5.00 6.88
C PRO A 217 -3.64 6.21 5.97
N ALA A 218 -4.15 7.41 6.30
CA ALA A 218 -3.85 8.62 5.51
C ALA A 218 -2.35 8.96 5.48
N ARG A 219 -1.63 8.87 6.61
CA ARG A 219 -0.16 9.07 6.65
C ARG A 219 0.56 8.08 5.76
N ARG A 220 0.12 6.84 5.75
CA ARG A 220 0.69 5.78 4.92
C ARG A 220 0.45 6.04 3.42
N HIS A 221 -0.80 6.27 3.03
CA HIS A 221 -1.16 6.54 1.64
C HIS A 221 -0.54 7.85 1.14
N LEU A 222 -0.40 8.86 2.00
CA LEU A 222 0.33 10.10 1.68
C LEU A 222 1.78 9.79 1.29
N ARG A 223 2.51 8.97 2.05
CA ARG A 223 3.87 8.52 1.68
C ARG A 223 3.88 7.74 0.37
N GLU A 224 2.87 6.91 0.12
CA GLU A 224 2.77 6.15 -1.14
C GLU A 224 2.67 7.07 -2.36
N VAL A 225 1.83 8.11 -2.29
CA VAL A 225 1.61 9.02 -3.42
C VAL A 225 2.67 10.13 -3.54
N THR A 226 3.60 10.23 -2.58
CA THR A 226 4.67 11.24 -2.55
C THR A 226 6.06 10.63 -2.64
N ASP A 227 6.52 10.01 -1.55
CA ASP A 227 7.91 9.57 -1.37
C ASP A 227 8.20 8.21 -2.01
N LEU A 228 7.19 7.34 -2.09
CA LEU A 228 7.34 5.96 -2.57
C LEU A 228 6.85 5.75 -4.02
N ARG A 229 6.50 6.83 -4.72
CA ARG A 229 6.00 6.77 -6.09
C ARG A 229 7.11 6.55 -7.13
N PRO A 230 6.78 5.99 -8.30
CA PRO A 230 7.68 5.99 -9.44
C PRO A 230 8.24 7.39 -9.75
N GLY A 231 9.55 7.49 -9.89
CA GLY A 231 10.29 8.74 -10.09
C GLY A 231 10.82 9.40 -8.81
N SER A 232 10.37 8.98 -7.62
CA SER A 232 10.93 9.45 -6.34
C SER A 232 12.21 8.69 -5.98
N LYS A 233 13.12 9.35 -5.26
CA LYS A 233 14.30 8.68 -4.69
C LYS A 233 13.83 7.68 -3.64
N ALA A 234 14.29 6.44 -3.75
CA ALA A 234 13.97 5.41 -2.78
C ALA A 234 14.46 5.83 -1.37
N PRO A 235 13.60 5.80 -0.34
CA PRO A 235 14.03 6.01 1.03
C PRO A 235 15.15 5.04 1.38
N ASN A 236 16.13 5.49 2.14
CA ASN A 236 17.16 4.57 2.57
C ASN A 236 16.57 3.55 3.54
N LEU A 237 17.02 2.31 3.44
CA LEU A 237 16.60 1.21 4.29
C LEU A 237 17.85 0.62 4.92
N VAL A 238 17.83 0.52 6.24
CA VAL A 238 18.93 -0.06 7.05
C VAL A 238 18.33 -1.19 7.87
N GLY A 239 18.98 -2.34 7.84
CA GLY A 239 18.57 -3.50 8.63
C GLY A 239 19.74 -4.43 8.87
N ARG A 240 19.44 -5.60 9.45
CA ARG A 240 20.43 -6.63 9.72
C ARG A 240 20.09 -7.90 8.97
N ASP A 241 21.11 -8.57 8.47
CA ASP A 241 20.95 -9.89 7.90
C ASP A 241 20.75 -10.95 9.01
N PRO A 242 20.46 -12.22 8.66
CA PRO A 242 20.30 -13.27 9.65
C PRO A 242 21.54 -13.54 10.51
N ASP A 243 22.73 -13.12 10.06
CA ASP A 243 24.02 -13.17 10.76
C ASP A 243 24.33 -11.87 11.54
N GLN A 244 23.33 -11.02 11.71
CA GLN A 244 23.39 -9.74 12.43
C GLN A 244 24.33 -8.70 11.80
N GLN A 245 24.71 -8.88 10.53
CA GLN A 245 25.52 -7.93 9.79
C GLN A 245 24.66 -6.81 9.19
N PRO A 246 25.12 -5.55 9.21
CA PRO A 246 24.34 -4.42 8.74
C PRO A 246 24.25 -4.39 7.20
N ILE A 247 23.03 -4.44 6.68
CA ILE A 247 22.71 -4.21 5.27
C ILE A 247 22.04 -2.84 5.14
N GLU A 248 22.44 -2.11 4.11
CA GLU A 248 21.89 -0.80 3.81
C GLU A 248 21.64 -0.67 2.30
N LEU A 249 20.46 -0.19 1.93
CA LEU A 249 20.03 -0.07 0.54
C LEU A 249 20.92 0.89 -0.28
N SER A 250 21.44 1.94 0.35
CA SER A 250 22.36 2.90 -0.29
C SER A 250 23.64 2.24 -0.82
N LYS A 251 24.08 1.10 -0.23
CA LYS A 251 25.27 0.34 -0.68
C LYS A 251 25.07 -0.30 -2.05
N PHE A 252 23.83 -0.40 -2.53
CA PHE A 252 23.51 -0.99 -3.83
C PHE A 252 23.35 0.05 -4.96
N ARG A 253 23.71 1.33 -4.74
CA ARG A 253 23.73 2.33 -5.82
C ARG A 253 24.59 1.87 -6.99
N GLY A 254 24.16 2.18 -8.21
CA GLY A 254 24.74 1.65 -9.45
C GLY A 254 24.18 0.29 -9.88
N LYS A 255 23.33 -0.35 -9.07
CA LYS A 255 22.64 -1.60 -9.40
C LYS A 255 21.13 -1.40 -9.44
N VAL A 256 20.46 -2.17 -10.29
CA VAL A 256 19.00 -2.34 -10.20
C VAL A 256 18.69 -3.18 -8.98
N VAL A 257 17.81 -2.70 -8.11
CA VAL A 257 17.46 -3.39 -6.86
C VAL A 257 15.98 -3.74 -6.86
N VAL A 258 15.66 -5.00 -6.59
CA VAL A 258 14.30 -5.41 -6.20
C VAL A 258 14.27 -5.50 -4.68
N VAL A 259 13.43 -4.68 -4.05
CA VAL A 259 13.14 -4.79 -2.60
C VAL A 259 11.86 -5.60 -2.46
N ASP A 260 11.98 -6.74 -1.80
CA ASP A 260 10.95 -7.77 -1.72
C ASP A 260 10.54 -7.99 -0.27
N PHE A 261 9.36 -7.52 0.10
CA PHE A 261 8.79 -7.72 1.43
C PHE A 261 8.02 -9.05 1.47
N TRP A 262 8.44 -9.97 2.33
CA TRP A 262 7.93 -11.35 2.34
C TRP A 262 7.80 -11.94 3.74
N THR A 263 6.98 -12.99 3.85
CA THR A 263 6.85 -13.84 5.05
C THR A 263 7.11 -15.31 4.73
N VAL A 264 7.50 -16.10 5.72
CA VAL A 264 7.88 -17.51 5.57
C VAL A 264 6.72 -18.39 5.09
N GLU A 265 5.54 -18.17 5.64
CA GLU A 265 4.31 -18.93 5.39
C GLU A 265 3.41 -18.24 4.36
N CYS A 266 4.00 -17.81 3.24
CA CYS A 266 3.30 -17.12 2.16
C CYS A 266 3.52 -17.85 0.82
N GLU A 267 2.48 -18.50 0.32
CA GLU A 267 2.50 -19.24 -0.96
C GLU A 267 2.84 -18.32 -2.13
N HIS A 268 2.20 -17.15 -2.20
CA HIS A 268 2.47 -16.17 -3.25
C HIS A 268 3.90 -15.60 -3.18
N CYS A 269 4.49 -15.51 -1.99
CA CYS A 269 5.88 -15.11 -1.83
C CYS A 269 6.81 -16.19 -2.40
N ALA A 270 6.50 -17.48 -2.20
CA ALA A 270 7.26 -18.56 -2.81
C ALA A 270 7.23 -18.50 -4.34
N GLU A 271 6.08 -18.17 -4.96
CA GLU A 271 5.99 -17.97 -6.41
C GLU A 271 6.86 -16.81 -6.92
N ILE A 272 6.93 -15.70 -6.17
CA ILE A 272 7.81 -14.56 -6.49
C ILE A 272 9.28 -14.97 -6.34
N HIS A 273 9.63 -15.75 -5.31
CA HIS A 273 10.99 -16.19 -5.09
C HIS A 273 11.51 -17.16 -6.16
N GLU A 274 10.64 -17.89 -6.88
CA GLU A 274 11.09 -18.66 -8.06
C GLU A 274 11.54 -17.72 -9.19
N ILE A 275 10.87 -16.59 -9.39
CA ILE A 275 11.34 -15.54 -10.33
C ILE A 275 12.64 -14.91 -9.80
N ALA A 276 12.74 -14.70 -8.48
CA ALA A 276 13.95 -14.17 -7.86
C ALA A 276 15.15 -15.08 -8.11
N LYS A 277 15.01 -16.41 -7.97
CA LYS A 277 16.05 -17.40 -8.30
C LYS A 277 16.51 -17.27 -9.75
N GLU A 278 15.58 -17.23 -10.70
CA GLU A 278 15.93 -17.08 -12.12
C GLU A 278 16.71 -15.79 -12.41
N LEU A 279 16.24 -14.67 -11.87
CA LEU A 279 16.90 -13.37 -12.04
C LEU A 279 18.26 -13.34 -11.34
N TRP A 280 18.35 -13.92 -10.15
CA TRP A 280 19.58 -13.99 -9.37
C TRP A 280 20.64 -14.81 -10.11
N GLU A 281 20.33 -16.02 -10.56
CA GLU A 281 21.29 -16.85 -11.31
C GLU A 281 21.81 -16.15 -12.56
N LYS A 282 20.93 -15.46 -13.30
CA LYS A 282 21.30 -14.77 -14.55
C LYS A 282 22.06 -13.46 -14.32
N HIS A 283 21.84 -12.77 -13.21
CA HIS A 283 22.26 -11.38 -13.04
C HIS A 283 23.05 -11.06 -11.76
N LYS A 284 23.28 -12.01 -10.84
CA LYS A 284 24.01 -11.78 -9.57
C LYS A 284 25.43 -11.21 -9.73
N ASN A 285 26.08 -11.52 -10.86
CA ASN A 285 27.41 -11.00 -11.20
C ASN A 285 27.37 -9.67 -11.99
N GLY A 286 26.19 -9.06 -12.16
CA GLY A 286 25.98 -7.82 -12.90
C GLY A 286 25.48 -6.66 -12.02
N PRO A 287 24.93 -5.60 -12.64
CA PRO A 287 24.37 -4.45 -11.92
C PRO A 287 22.95 -4.77 -11.42
N PHE A 288 22.81 -5.85 -10.64
CA PHE A 288 21.53 -6.33 -10.11
C PHE A 288 21.69 -6.86 -8.69
N VAL A 289 20.69 -6.58 -7.84
CA VAL A 289 20.52 -7.19 -6.52
C VAL A 289 19.03 -7.46 -6.28
N TRP A 290 18.72 -8.65 -5.78
CA TRP A 290 17.46 -8.88 -5.08
C TRP A 290 17.71 -8.73 -3.58
N LEU A 291 16.89 -7.96 -2.88
CA LEU A 291 17.00 -7.73 -1.45
C LEU A 291 15.68 -8.13 -0.78
N GLY A 292 15.70 -9.26 -0.07
CA GLY A 292 14.54 -9.73 0.69
C GLY A 292 14.44 -9.02 2.04
N ILE A 293 13.28 -8.52 2.40
CA ILE A 293 12.93 -7.98 3.71
C ILE A 293 11.94 -8.96 4.33
N ASN A 294 12.44 -9.83 5.21
CA ASN A 294 11.60 -10.74 5.96
C ASN A 294 11.00 -9.99 7.15
N VAL A 295 9.67 -9.99 7.24
CA VAL A 295 8.93 -9.26 8.28
C VAL A 295 8.33 -10.19 9.36
N ASP A 296 8.69 -11.47 9.32
CA ASP A 296 8.24 -12.41 10.35
C ASP A 296 8.86 -12.04 11.70
N ARG A 297 8.07 -12.15 12.77
CA ARG A 297 8.56 -12.07 14.15
C ARG A 297 9.22 -13.41 14.56
N LYS A 298 10.19 -13.86 13.77
CA LYS A 298 10.95 -15.10 13.98
C LYS A 298 12.40 -14.79 14.32
N PRO A 299 13.09 -15.62 15.14
CA PRO A 299 14.51 -15.44 15.39
C PRO A 299 15.32 -15.45 14.08
N PRO A 300 16.36 -14.61 13.94
CA PRO A 300 17.20 -14.55 12.74
C PRO A 300 17.73 -15.92 12.27
N ASP A 301 18.14 -16.78 13.22
CA ASP A 301 18.61 -18.14 12.92
C ASP A 301 17.55 -19.02 12.24
N GLU A 302 16.27 -18.83 12.54
CA GLU A 302 15.19 -19.57 11.89
C GLU A 302 15.03 -19.12 10.45
N VAL A 303 15.00 -17.80 10.22
CA VAL A 303 14.96 -17.20 8.88
C VAL A 303 16.16 -17.69 8.06
N LYS A 304 17.37 -17.70 8.65
CA LYS A 304 18.59 -18.23 8.03
C LYS A 304 18.46 -19.68 7.58
N LYS A 305 17.91 -20.55 8.44
CA LYS A 305 17.68 -21.96 8.09
C LYS A 305 16.69 -22.11 6.95
N ILE A 306 15.66 -21.26 6.90
CA ILE A 306 14.63 -21.28 5.87
C ILE A 306 15.18 -20.81 4.52
N THR A 307 15.88 -19.67 4.49
CA THR A 307 16.47 -19.12 3.27
C THR A 307 17.50 -20.10 2.69
N LYS A 308 18.36 -20.69 3.53
CA LYS A 308 19.31 -21.73 3.12
C LYS A 308 18.61 -22.97 2.56
N ARG A 309 17.60 -23.49 3.26
CA ARG A 309 16.86 -24.69 2.81
C ARG A 309 16.12 -24.47 1.49
N ARG A 310 15.58 -23.26 1.27
CA ARG A 310 14.81 -22.92 0.06
C ARG A 310 15.69 -22.44 -1.10
N GLY A 311 17.00 -22.29 -0.90
CA GLY A 311 17.94 -21.82 -1.92
C GLY A 311 17.78 -20.33 -2.24
N TYR A 312 17.44 -19.51 -1.25
CA TYR A 312 17.33 -18.06 -1.39
C TYR A 312 18.69 -17.41 -1.15
N GLU A 313 19.56 -17.45 -2.17
CA GLU A 313 20.98 -17.07 -2.07
C GLU A 313 21.26 -15.55 -2.09
N TRP A 314 20.24 -14.72 -2.33
CA TRP A 314 20.36 -13.27 -2.32
C TRP A 314 20.36 -12.72 -0.88
N PRO A 315 20.81 -11.47 -0.64
CA PRO A 315 20.79 -10.88 0.70
C PRO A 315 19.36 -10.75 1.25
N HIS A 316 19.20 -11.07 2.53
CA HIS A 316 17.97 -10.87 3.29
C HIS A 316 18.23 -9.98 4.49
N ILE A 317 17.26 -9.15 4.82
CA ILE A 317 17.14 -8.45 6.10
C ILE A 317 16.05 -9.14 6.91
N VAL A 318 16.28 -9.31 8.20
CA VAL A 318 15.24 -9.65 9.17
C VAL A 318 14.80 -8.34 9.81
N ASP A 319 13.56 -7.93 9.55
CA ASP A 319 12.99 -6.72 10.13
C ASP A 319 12.53 -7.02 11.56
N ASP A 320 13.47 -6.95 12.49
CA ASP A 320 13.25 -7.07 13.95
C ASP A 320 13.05 -5.71 14.64
N SER A 321 12.96 -4.64 13.85
CA SER A 321 13.08 -3.27 14.36
C SER A 321 11.80 -2.79 15.06
N GLU A 322 11.97 -2.02 16.14
CA GLU A 322 10.85 -1.33 16.82
C GLU A 322 10.11 -0.35 15.88
N ARG A 323 10.78 0.09 14.81
CA ARG A 323 10.23 0.91 13.72
C ARG A 323 10.28 0.13 12.43
N SER A 324 9.36 -0.82 12.27
CA SER A 324 9.30 -1.73 11.13
C SER A 324 9.61 -1.04 9.79
N ILE A 325 10.59 -1.59 9.09
CA ILE A 325 10.97 -1.20 7.72
C ILE A 325 9.75 -1.27 6.80
N ALA A 326 8.88 -2.28 6.96
CA ALA A 326 7.65 -2.41 6.19
C ALA A 326 6.75 -1.18 6.35
N ALA A 327 6.61 -0.63 7.56
CA ALA A 327 5.79 0.53 7.83
C ALA A 327 6.35 1.81 7.18
N SER A 328 7.68 2.00 7.17
CA SER A 328 8.31 3.15 6.50
C SER A 328 8.17 3.09 4.98
N TRP A 329 8.04 1.88 4.43
CA TRP A 329 7.78 1.61 3.01
C TRP A 329 6.29 1.42 2.68
N SER A 330 5.38 1.75 3.61
CA SER A 330 3.93 1.65 3.41
C SER A 330 3.47 0.26 2.93
N VAL A 331 4.07 -0.79 3.48
CA VAL A 331 3.76 -2.19 3.18
C VAL A 331 2.84 -2.76 4.26
N GLU A 332 1.69 -3.30 3.83
CA GLU A 332 0.70 -3.96 4.70
C GLU A 332 0.41 -5.40 4.28
N ASP A 333 0.69 -5.75 3.02
CA ASP A 333 0.41 -7.06 2.46
C ASP A 333 1.68 -7.66 1.84
N PHE A 334 1.75 -9.00 1.81
CA PHE A 334 2.90 -9.75 1.31
C PHE A 334 2.47 -10.74 0.20
N PRO A 335 3.25 -10.87 -0.88
CA PRO A 335 4.47 -10.13 -1.17
C PRO A 335 4.18 -8.70 -1.64
N THR A 336 5.05 -7.75 -1.26
CA THR A 336 5.08 -6.40 -1.86
C THR A 336 6.45 -6.12 -2.44
N LEU A 337 6.49 -5.68 -3.70
CA LEU A 337 7.72 -5.48 -4.46
C LEU A 337 7.91 -4.03 -4.89
N TYR A 338 9.10 -3.49 -4.61
CA TYR A 338 9.60 -2.24 -5.19
C TYR A 338 10.76 -2.53 -6.13
N VAL A 339 10.75 -1.90 -7.31
CA VAL A 339 11.87 -1.96 -8.26
C VAL A 339 12.53 -0.60 -8.32
N ILE A 340 13.81 -0.57 -8.00
CA ILE A 340 14.64 0.63 -7.92
C ILE A 340 15.69 0.54 -9.03
N ASP A 341 15.85 1.61 -9.78
CA ASP A 341 16.86 1.67 -10.83
C ASP A 341 18.28 1.91 -10.27
N ALA A 342 19.27 1.90 -11.16
CA ALA A 342 20.67 2.06 -10.80
C ALA A 342 21.01 3.44 -10.17
N GLU A 343 20.16 4.46 -10.36
CA GLU A 343 20.33 5.79 -9.77
C GLU A 343 19.73 5.86 -8.35
N GLY A 344 19.05 4.80 -7.91
CA GLY A 344 18.35 4.78 -6.63
C GLY A 344 16.97 5.42 -6.68
N VAL A 345 16.38 5.52 -7.88
CA VAL A 345 15.03 6.04 -8.09
C VAL A 345 14.05 4.87 -8.20
N ILE A 346 12.88 4.99 -7.56
CA ILE A 346 11.82 3.99 -7.67
C ILE A 346 11.33 4.00 -9.12
N ALA A 347 11.53 2.89 -9.83
CA ALA A 347 11.00 2.71 -11.17
C ALA A 347 9.58 2.16 -11.13
N HIS A 348 9.29 1.27 -10.18
CA HIS A 348 7.95 0.71 -9.95
C HIS A 348 7.71 0.47 -8.46
N GLN A 349 6.52 0.85 -7.99
CA GLN A 349 5.98 0.45 -6.69
C GLN A 349 4.99 -0.70 -6.86
N LYS A 350 4.90 -1.59 -5.86
CA LYS A 350 3.90 -2.67 -5.76
C LYS A 350 3.69 -3.42 -7.09
N ILE A 351 4.79 -3.80 -7.74
CA ILE A 351 4.74 -4.37 -9.10
C ILE A 351 4.15 -5.78 -9.11
N GLU A 352 3.27 -6.03 -10.08
CA GLU A 352 2.68 -7.35 -10.32
C GLU A 352 3.70 -8.36 -10.88
N LYS A 353 3.54 -9.62 -10.46
CA LYS A 353 4.41 -10.76 -10.82
C LYS A 353 4.65 -10.85 -12.33
N GLU A 354 3.60 -10.68 -13.13
CA GLU A 354 3.62 -10.88 -14.58
C GLU A 354 4.50 -9.84 -15.29
N ARG A 355 4.69 -8.66 -14.69
CA ARG A 355 5.51 -7.58 -15.26
C ARG A 355 6.93 -7.57 -14.72
N LEU A 356 7.17 -8.19 -13.56
CA LEU A 356 8.40 -8.06 -12.79
C LEU A 356 9.66 -8.38 -13.62
N LYS A 357 9.72 -9.58 -14.20
CA LYS A 357 10.92 -10.06 -14.92
C LYS A 357 11.31 -9.12 -16.07
N GLY A 358 10.35 -8.77 -16.93
CA GLY A 358 10.60 -7.90 -18.08
C GLY A 358 11.03 -6.48 -17.68
N VAL A 359 10.43 -5.92 -16.61
CA VAL A 359 10.83 -4.61 -16.07
C VAL A 359 12.27 -4.66 -15.54
N VAL A 360 12.61 -5.66 -14.73
CA VAL A 360 13.94 -5.79 -14.13
C VAL A 360 15.00 -5.96 -15.21
N GLU A 361 14.79 -6.87 -16.18
CA GLU A 361 15.72 -7.09 -17.28
C GLU A 361 15.92 -5.85 -18.17
N GLY A 362 14.84 -5.09 -18.40
CA GLY A 362 14.89 -3.81 -19.12
C GLY A 362 15.76 -2.77 -18.39
N LEU A 363 15.57 -2.62 -17.08
CA LEU A 363 16.37 -1.70 -16.26
C LEU A 363 17.84 -2.13 -16.18
N ILE A 364 18.12 -3.43 -16.04
CA ILE A 364 19.50 -3.95 -16.05
C ILE A 364 20.19 -3.63 -17.37
N SER A 365 19.48 -3.80 -18.50
CA SER A 365 20.00 -3.47 -19.82
C SER A 365 20.30 -1.98 -19.96
N LYS A 366 19.40 -1.11 -19.48
CA LYS A 366 19.62 0.34 -19.42
C LYS A 366 20.85 0.69 -18.57
N ALA A 367 21.00 0.10 -17.39
CA ALA A 367 22.13 0.33 -16.49
C ALA A 367 23.47 -0.09 -17.13
N LYS A 368 23.52 -1.26 -17.79
CA LYS A 368 24.72 -1.71 -18.53
C LYS A 368 25.09 -0.76 -19.66
N ASN A 369 24.10 -0.26 -20.39
CA ASN A 369 24.33 0.68 -21.50
C ASN A 369 24.86 2.03 -20.98
N ALA A 370 24.28 2.57 -19.90
CA ALA A 370 24.78 3.79 -19.27
C ALA A 370 26.23 3.64 -18.78
N ALA A 371 26.57 2.50 -18.16
CA ALA A 371 27.94 2.21 -17.73
C ALA A 371 28.92 2.14 -18.92
N LYS A 372 28.51 1.56 -20.05
CA LYS A 372 29.33 1.50 -21.27
C LYS A 372 29.55 2.87 -21.91
N VAL A 373 28.53 3.73 -21.92
CA VAL A 373 28.64 5.10 -22.43
C VAL A 373 29.61 5.91 -21.58
N ASN A 374 29.54 5.79 -20.25
CA ASN A 374 30.43 6.49 -19.32
C ASN A 374 31.86 5.90 -19.28
N ALA A 375 32.06 4.66 -19.73
CA ALA A 375 33.37 4.02 -19.82
C ALA A 375 34.11 4.32 -21.15
N LYS A 376 33.48 5.00 -22.12
CA LYS A 376 34.16 5.40 -23.36
C LYS A 376 35.10 6.59 -23.05
N PRO A 377 36.41 6.52 -23.35
CA PRO A 377 37.33 7.60 -23.04
C PRO A 377 36.89 8.90 -23.73
N VAL A 378 36.75 9.98 -22.96
CA VAL A 378 36.77 11.33 -23.52
C VAL A 378 38.14 11.48 -24.19
N ALA A 379 38.14 11.72 -25.51
CA ALA A 379 39.38 11.93 -26.24
C ALA A 379 40.18 13.05 -25.56
N PRO A 380 41.50 12.88 -25.34
CA PRO A 380 42.29 13.95 -24.76
C PRO A 380 42.19 15.20 -25.65
N PRO A 381 42.15 16.42 -25.07
CA PRO A 381 42.16 17.63 -25.88
C PRO A 381 43.38 17.58 -26.79
N SER A 382 43.15 17.78 -28.08
CA SER A 382 44.19 17.86 -29.10
C SER A 382 45.30 18.80 -28.64
N ALA A 383 46.53 18.29 -28.61
CA ALA A 383 47.72 19.05 -28.27
C ALA A 383 47.80 20.35 -29.09
N PRO A 384 48.26 21.47 -28.50
CA PRO A 384 48.42 22.72 -29.23
C PRO A 384 49.49 22.57 -30.31
N ALA A 385 49.22 23.17 -31.48
CA ALA A 385 50.15 23.21 -32.60
C ALA A 385 51.49 23.86 -32.20
N LYS A 386 52.59 23.30 -32.73
CA LYS A 386 53.97 23.80 -32.61
C LYS A 386 54.06 25.26 -33.10
N PRO A 387 54.95 26.10 -32.51
CA PRO A 387 55.02 27.52 -32.79
C PRO A 387 55.77 27.81 -34.10
N ALA A 388 55.31 28.84 -34.83
CA ALA A 388 56.06 29.48 -35.89
C ALA A 388 56.90 30.64 -35.31
N ASP A 389 58.07 30.83 -35.91
CA ASP A 389 59.15 31.71 -35.49
C ASP A 389 58.77 33.19 -35.26
N GLY A 390 59.48 33.79 -34.30
CA GLY A 390 60.15 35.07 -34.56
C GLY A 390 59.59 36.32 -33.91
N THR A 391 60.46 36.92 -33.08
CA THR A 391 60.63 38.37 -32.79
C THR A 391 60.00 38.89 -31.48
N ALA A 392 60.89 39.19 -30.53
CA ALA A 392 60.67 40.02 -29.34
C ALA A 392 60.61 41.52 -29.75
N PRO A 393 60.15 42.50 -28.91
CA PRO A 393 60.77 42.77 -27.61
C PRO A 393 59.87 43.29 -26.46
N ALA A 394 60.45 43.16 -25.25
CA ALA A 394 60.44 44.08 -24.10
C ALA A 394 59.14 44.63 -23.49
N GLY A 395 58.99 44.48 -22.16
CA GLY A 395 58.18 45.41 -21.35
C GLY A 395 57.66 44.89 -20.00
N ALA A 396 58.50 45.01 -18.97
CA ALA A 396 58.20 45.46 -17.60
C ALA A 396 57.09 44.83 -16.71
N THR A 397 57.56 44.53 -15.48
CA THR A 397 56.95 44.79 -14.13
C THR A 397 55.88 43.88 -13.53
N THR A 398 56.29 43.17 -12.47
CA THR A 398 55.54 42.83 -11.23
C THR A 398 55.20 44.11 -10.43
N PRO A 399 54.29 44.16 -9.41
CA PRO A 399 54.28 43.36 -8.15
C PRO A 399 52.90 42.74 -7.81
N ALA A 400 52.75 41.61 -7.10
CA ALA A 400 52.97 41.30 -5.67
C ALA A 400 51.79 41.66 -4.72
N GLY A 401 51.50 40.74 -3.79
CA GLY A 401 50.56 40.84 -2.65
C GLY A 401 49.58 39.66 -2.65
N GLY A 402 49.72 38.61 -1.83
CA GLY A 402 49.56 38.59 -0.36
C GLY A 402 48.05 38.39 -0.06
N ASP A 403 47.54 37.44 0.72
CA ASP A 403 48.03 36.81 1.93
C ASP A 403 47.15 35.56 2.24
N ALA A 404 47.68 34.66 3.07
CA ALA A 404 47.08 33.41 3.53
C ALA A 404 46.17 33.60 4.76
N GLY A 405 45.10 32.80 4.87
CA GLY A 405 44.27 32.73 6.08
C GLY A 405 43.49 31.42 6.16
N LYS A 406 43.90 30.55 7.10
CA LYS A 406 43.36 29.21 7.43
C LYS A 406 41.90 29.27 8.00
N PRO A 407 41.20 28.12 8.09
CA PRO A 407 39.78 28.01 8.39
C PRO A 407 39.45 27.89 9.89
N ALA A 408 38.26 28.36 10.27
CA ALA A 408 37.70 28.24 11.62
C ALA A 408 36.90 26.94 11.81
N THR A 409 37.11 26.30 12.97
CA THR A 409 36.35 25.15 13.53
C THR A 409 35.21 25.68 14.44
N PRO A 410 34.16 24.88 14.73
CA PRO A 410 32.92 25.35 15.35
C PRO A 410 32.92 25.24 16.89
N PRO A 411 32.03 25.95 17.61
CA PRO A 411 31.86 25.75 19.05
C PRO A 411 30.83 24.66 19.39
N ALA A 412 31.10 23.98 20.50
CA ALA A 412 30.31 22.92 21.10
C ALA A 412 29.32 23.44 22.18
N ASP A 413 28.33 22.58 22.45
CA ASP A 413 27.58 22.35 23.69
C ASP A 413 26.52 23.35 24.21
N ALA A 414 25.26 22.87 24.17
CA ALA A 414 24.25 23.14 25.21
C ALA A 414 23.22 21.99 25.35
N LYS A 415 23.48 21.14 26.35
CA LYS A 415 22.56 20.48 27.32
C LYS A 415 21.29 19.74 26.85
N SER A 416 21.34 18.42 26.98
CA SER A 416 20.20 17.49 27.10
C SER A 416 19.49 17.61 28.48
N PRO A 417 18.16 17.34 28.58
CA PRO A 417 17.46 17.12 29.84
C PRO A 417 17.55 15.66 30.34
N PRO A 418 17.25 15.38 31.63
CA PRO A 418 17.68 14.16 32.31
C PRO A 418 16.79 12.93 32.10
N GLU A 419 17.46 11.77 32.17
CA GLU A 419 16.94 10.41 32.27
C GLU A 419 15.91 10.23 33.40
N LYS A 420 14.81 9.55 33.09
CA LYS A 420 13.88 9.00 34.09
C LYS A 420 14.33 7.58 34.45
N SER A 421 14.46 7.33 35.74
CA SER A 421 14.76 6.03 36.35
C SER A 421 13.70 4.95 36.02
N PRO A 422 14.08 3.65 36.03
CA PRO A 422 13.23 2.55 35.57
C PRO A 422 12.16 2.14 36.59
N PRO A 423 11.01 1.60 36.16
CA PRO A 423 10.01 1.05 37.07
C PRO A 423 10.38 -0.34 37.59
N ASP A 424 9.84 -0.58 38.78
CA ASP A 424 10.05 -1.65 39.74
C ASP A 424 9.76 -3.07 39.20
N LYS A 425 10.60 -4.03 39.58
CA LYS A 425 10.45 -5.46 39.23
C LYS A 425 9.44 -6.10 40.18
N THR A 426 8.22 -6.35 39.70
CA THR A 426 7.29 -7.26 40.38
C THR A 426 7.56 -8.70 39.95
N PRO A 427 7.75 -9.68 40.86
CA PRO A 427 7.96 -11.07 40.49
C PRO A 427 6.66 -11.76 40.04
N PRO A 428 6.73 -12.78 39.18
CA PRO A 428 5.54 -13.50 38.71
C PRO A 428 4.91 -14.36 39.83
N PRO A 429 3.58 -14.58 39.80
CA PRO A 429 2.89 -15.42 40.76
C PRO A 429 3.28 -16.89 40.59
N THR A 430 3.53 -17.55 41.71
CA THR A 430 3.82 -18.98 41.86
C THR A 430 2.59 -19.85 41.56
N ASP A 431 2.75 -20.83 40.68
CA ASP A 431 1.83 -21.96 40.50
C ASP A 431 1.70 -22.81 41.78
N PRO A 432 0.49 -23.07 42.30
CA PRO A 432 0.29 -24.11 43.29
C PRO A 432 -0.13 -25.42 42.60
N LYS A 433 0.86 -26.31 42.52
CA LYS A 433 0.79 -27.77 42.74
C LYS A 433 -0.35 -28.56 42.09
N LYS A 434 0.10 -29.40 41.16
CA LYS A 434 -0.31 -30.78 40.94
C LYS A 434 -0.26 -31.65 42.21
N ASP A 435 -1.13 -32.65 42.18
CA ASP A 435 -1.04 -34.02 42.75
C ASP A 435 -1.68 -34.27 44.12
N PRO A 436 -2.22 -35.49 44.37
CA PRO A 436 -2.02 -36.75 43.61
C PRO A 436 -3.16 -37.21 42.71
#